data_AF-A0A811URE4-F1
#
_entry.id   AF-A0A811URE4-F1
#
_cell.length_a   1.000
_cell.length_b   1.000
_cell.length_c   1.000
_cell.angle_alpha   90.00
_cell.angle_beta   90.00
_cell.angle_gamma   90.00
#
_symmetry.space_group_name_H-M   'P 1'
#
loop_
_entity.id
_entity.type
_entity.pdbx_description
1 polymer ?
#
loop_
_entity_poly.entity_id
_entity_poly.type
_entity_poly.pdbx_seq_one_letter_code
_entity_poly.pdbx_strand_id
1 'polypeptide(L)'
;MIDPTLIHYSFAFCASHVHGNRPDGVGSITHEEKEKFAEIKERLRILLEYQITNFRFCFPFGRPEGALKATLSLLERVLMKDIVTPVPPEEVRMMIKKSLETAALVNYTRLSSEAKIDEDLRGEIIVAAAKKLEDLIHLAELCVDLLQQNEEHYAEVCKYKYSK
;
A
#
# COMPACT_ATOMS: atom_id res chain seq x y z
N MET A 1 -14.18 -4.07 8.72
CA MET A 1 -12.75 -3.68 8.60
C MET A 1 -12.12 -3.88 9.97
N ILE A 2 -10.98 -4.58 10.07
CA ILE A 2 -10.26 -4.77 11.34
C ILE A 2 -9.48 -3.49 11.65
N ASP A 3 -9.49 -3.04 12.90
CA ASP A 3 -8.76 -1.85 13.35
C ASP A 3 -7.24 -2.03 13.13
N PRO A 4 -6.58 -1.18 12.31
CA PRO A 4 -5.13 -1.23 12.11
C PRO A 4 -4.33 -1.15 13.40
N THR A 5 -4.85 -0.43 14.40
CA THR A 5 -4.25 -0.27 15.73
C THR A 5 -4.20 -1.60 16.48
N LEU A 6 -5.28 -2.39 16.39
CA LEU A 6 -5.35 -3.71 17.01
C LEU A 6 -4.35 -4.68 16.37
N ILE A 7 -4.23 -4.65 15.04
CA ILE A 7 -3.24 -5.46 14.32
C ILE A 7 -1.82 -5.05 14.72
N HIS A 8 -1.55 -3.75 14.85
CA HIS A 8 -0.27 -3.23 15.34
C HIS A 8 0.12 -3.80 16.71
N TYR A 9 -0.76 -3.69 17.70
CA TYR A 9 -0.48 -4.18 19.04
C TYR A 9 -0.31 -5.71 19.06
N SER A 10 -1.16 -6.42 18.32
CA SER A 10 -1.09 -7.88 18.20
C SER A 10 0.22 -8.33 17.59
N PHE A 11 0.65 -7.68 16.50
CA PHE A 11 1.92 -7.97 15.85
C PHE A 11 3.10 -7.66 16.76
N ALA A 12 3.11 -6.50 17.43
CA ALA A 12 4.18 -6.12 18.35
C ALA A 12 4.31 -7.09 19.52
N PHE A 13 3.20 -7.55 20.09
CA PHE A 13 3.18 -8.55 21.16
C PHE A 13 3.78 -9.88 20.69
N CYS A 14 3.33 -10.42 19.55
CA CYS A 14 3.86 -11.65 18.99
C CYS A 14 5.34 -11.54 18.59
N ALA A 15 5.75 -10.41 17.99
CA ALA A 15 7.13 -10.15 17.64
C ALA A 15 8.02 -10.06 18.89
N SER A 16 7.55 -9.40 19.95
CA SER A 16 8.24 -9.37 21.24
C SER A 16 8.37 -10.75 21.88
N HIS A 17 7.36 -11.60 21.73
CA HIS A 17 7.42 -12.98 22.21
C HIS A 17 8.46 -13.78 21.43
N VAL A 18 8.45 -13.73 20.09
CA VAL A 18 9.30 -14.58 19.24
C VAL A 18 10.76 -14.10 19.16
N HIS A 19 10.99 -12.78 19.14
CA HIS A 19 12.31 -12.19 18.97
C HIS A 19 12.87 -11.56 20.27
N GLY A 20 12.13 -11.58 21.38
CA GLY A 20 12.51 -10.89 22.60
C GLY A 20 13.83 -11.39 23.19
N ASN A 21 14.77 -10.48 23.37
CA ASN A 21 15.97 -10.71 24.18
C ASN A 21 15.57 -10.71 25.65
N ARG A 22 15.30 -11.87 26.23
CA ARG A 22 15.19 -11.97 27.68
C ARG A 22 16.58 -11.77 28.29
N PRO A 23 16.71 -10.97 29.36
CA PRO A 23 18.00 -10.70 30.00
C PRO A 23 18.66 -11.95 30.61
N ASP A 24 17.89 -13.04 30.79
CA ASP A 24 18.36 -14.35 31.25
C ASP A 24 18.83 -15.28 30.12
N GLY A 25 18.66 -14.90 28.85
CA GLY A 25 19.08 -15.68 27.68
C GLY A 25 18.25 -16.95 27.42
N VAL A 26 17.20 -17.23 28.20
CA VAL A 26 16.39 -18.45 28.06
C VAL A 26 15.12 -18.16 27.25
N GLY A 27 15.20 -18.38 25.95
CA GLY A 27 14.03 -18.39 25.06
C GLY A 27 13.25 -19.70 25.23
N SER A 28 12.04 -19.63 25.76
CA SER A 28 11.12 -20.79 25.86
C SER A 28 10.33 -21.05 24.57
N ILE A 29 10.69 -20.40 23.47
CA ILE A 29 9.93 -20.41 22.22
C ILE A 29 10.35 -21.63 21.41
N THR A 30 9.37 -22.41 21.00
CA THR A 30 9.55 -23.62 20.19
C THR A 30 9.83 -23.28 18.72
N HIS A 31 10.35 -24.25 17.98
CA HIS A 31 10.53 -24.11 16.53
C HIS A 31 9.18 -23.89 15.81
N GLU A 32 8.14 -24.61 16.23
CA GLU A 32 6.79 -24.51 15.67
C GLU A 32 6.20 -23.10 15.85
N GLU A 33 6.40 -22.47 17.02
CA GLU A 33 5.96 -21.09 17.26
C GLU A 33 6.69 -20.09 16.36
N LYS A 34 7.98 -20.31 16.11
CA LYS A 34 8.77 -19.48 15.17
C LYS A 34 8.28 -19.61 13.73
N GLU A 35 8.04 -20.83 13.27
CA GLU A 35 7.52 -21.09 11.92
C GLU A 35 6.13 -20.49 11.74
N LYS A 36 5.23 -20.71 12.71
CA LYS A 36 3.88 -20.15 12.69
C LYS A 36 3.89 -18.62 12.71
N PHE A 37 4.78 -18.01 13.48
CA PHE A 37 4.96 -16.55 13.46
C PHE A 37 5.46 -16.07 12.10
N ALA A 38 6.42 -16.76 11.48
CA ALA A 38 6.94 -16.41 10.16
C ALA A 38 5.85 -16.50 9.08
N GLU A 39 5.00 -17.53 9.11
CA GLU A 39 3.86 -17.66 8.20
C GLU A 39 2.85 -16.50 8.37
N ILE A 40 2.48 -16.19 9.61
CA ILE A 40 1.54 -15.09 9.91
C ILE A 40 2.14 -13.74 9.49
N LYS A 41 3.42 -13.53 9.76
CA LYS A 41 4.18 -12.32 9.38
C LYS A 41 4.17 -12.13 7.86
N GLU A 42 4.41 -13.20 7.10
CA GLU A 42 4.36 -13.19 5.63
C GLU A 42 2.96 -12.84 5.10
N ARG A 43 1.92 -13.49 5.63
CA ARG A 43 0.53 -13.20 5.26
C ARG A 43 0.15 -11.76 5.57
N LEU A 44 0.59 -11.24 6.71
CA LEU A 44 0.37 -9.84 7.08
C LEU A 44 1.10 -8.89 6.11
N ARG A 45 2.33 -9.20 5.69
CA ARG A 45 3.06 -8.39 4.70
C ARG A 45 2.26 -8.27 3.40
N ILE A 46 1.81 -9.39 2.84
CA ILE A 46 1.03 -9.43 1.60
C ILE A 46 -0.25 -8.59 1.73
N LEU A 47 -0.96 -8.70 2.86
CA LEU A 47 -2.15 -7.90 3.12
C LEU A 47 -1.87 -6.40 3.14
N LEU A 48 -0.79 -5.99 3.81
CA LEU A 48 -0.40 -4.57 3.90
C LEU A 48 0.02 -4.03 2.54
N GLU A 49 0.80 -4.77 1.76
CA GLU A 49 1.16 -4.41 0.38
C GLU A 49 -0.08 -4.23 -0.50
N TYR A 50 -1.07 -5.12 -0.37
CA TYR A 50 -2.34 -4.98 -1.08
C TYR A 50 -3.10 -3.72 -0.67
N GLN A 51 -3.20 -3.43 0.64
CA GLN A 51 -3.88 -2.23 1.14
C GLN A 51 -3.20 -0.93 0.69
N ILE A 52 -1.86 -0.92 0.64
CA ILE A 52 -1.09 0.24 0.17
C ILE A 52 -1.26 0.41 -1.34
N THR A 53 -1.27 -0.68 -2.11
CA THR A 53 -1.51 -0.63 -3.57
C THR A 53 -2.93 -0.15 -3.89
N ASN A 54 -3.90 -0.50 -3.06
CA ASN A 54 -5.31 -0.14 -3.24
C ASN A 54 -5.74 0.98 -2.28
N PHE A 55 -4.84 1.89 -1.92
CA PHE A 55 -5.07 2.85 -0.83
C PHE A 55 -6.32 3.72 -1.02
N ARG A 56 -6.70 4.07 -2.26
CA ARG A 56 -7.93 4.83 -2.54
C ARG A 56 -9.21 4.08 -2.22
N PHE A 57 -9.17 2.75 -2.28
CA PHE A 57 -10.31 1.87 -1.95
C PHE A 57 -10.27 1.44 -0.48
N CYS A 58 -9.09 1.12 0.04
CA CYS A 58 -8.92 0.69 1.43
C CYS A 58 -9.00 1.87 2.42
N PHE A 59 -8.63 3.07 1.99
CA PHE A 59 -8.65 4.31 2.77
C PHE A 59 -9.30 5.44 1.95
N PRO A 60 -10.61 5.37 1.67
CA PRO A 60 -11.27 6.34 0.80
C PRO A 60 -11.14 7.76 1.37
N PHE A 61 -10.68 8.71 0.55
CA PHE A 61 -10.44 10.11 0.93
C PHE A 61 -9.57 10.27 2.19
N GLY A 62 -8.61 9.36 2.38
CA GLY A 62 -7.73 9.36 3.56
C GLY A 62 -8.43 8.97 4.87
N ARG A 63 -9.64 8.42 4.81
CA ARG A 63 -10.40 7.98 6.00
C ARG A 63 -10.22 6.48 6.27
N PRO A 64 -10.21 6.06 7.55
CA PRO A 64 -10.11 6.91 8.73
C PRO A 64 -8.76 7.64 8.78
N GLU A 65 -8.76 8.83 9.38
CA GLU A 65 -7.59 9.70 9.40
C GLU A 65 -6.39 8.99 10.04
N GLY A 66 -5.23 9.06 9.39
CA GLY A 66 -4.01 8.41 9.87
C GLY A 66 -3.95 6.89 9.66
N ALA A 67 -5.00 6.24 9.16
CA ALA A 67 -5.02 4.78 8.96
C ALA A 67 -3.98 4.32 7.95
N LEU A 68 -3.85 5.00 6.80
CA LEU A 68 -2.82 4.68 5.82
C LEU A 68 -1.40 4.87 6.40
N LYS A 69 -1.18 5.92 7.19
CA LYS A 69 0.09 6.17 7.88
C LYS A 69 0.40 5.05 8.89
N ALA A 70 -0.62 4.59 9.61
CA ALA A 70 -0.50 3.44 10.51
C ALA A 70 -0.16 2.17 9.72
N THR A 71 -0.84 1.89 8.61
CA THR A 71 -0.56 0.74 7.73
C THR A 71 0.89 0.74 7.21
N LEU A 72 1.39 1.89 6.75
CA LEU A 72 2.79 2.03 6.32
C LEU A 72 3.77 1.79 7.49
N SER A 73 3.46 2.32 8.67
CA SER A 73 4.28 2.11 9.87
C SER A 73 4.24 0.66 10.36
N LEU A 74 3.15 -0.08 10.11
CA LEU A 74 3.08 -1.51 10.40
C LEU A 74 3.95 -2.31 9.44
N LEU A 75 3.88 -1.98 8.15
CA LEU A 75 4.67 -2.65 7.12
C LEU A 75 6.17 -2.55 7.42
N GLU A 76 6.66 -1.37 7.82
CA GLU A 76 8.04 -1.19 8.28
C GLU A 76 8.43 -2.17 9.38
N ARG A 77 7.59 -2.32 10.41
CA ARG A 77 7.84 -3.27 11.51
C ARG A 77 7.75 -4.73 11.07
N VAL A 78 6.83 -5.03 10.16
CA VAL A 78 6.69 -6.38 9.59
C VAL A 78 7.92 -6.75 8.75
N LEU A 79 8.57 -5.78 8.13
CA LEU A 79 9.79 -6.01 7.35
C LEU A 79 11.04 -6.18 8.24
N MET A 80 11.02 -5.76 9.51
CA MET A 80 12.17 -5.91 10.41
C MET A 80 12.53 -7.39 10.61
N LYS A 81 13.83 -7.69 10.57
CA LYS A 81 14.34 -9.07 10.76
C LYS A 81 14.21 -9.53 12.21
N ASP A 82 14.39 -8.61 13.15
CA ASP A 82 14.26 -8.80 14.59
C ASP A 82 13.75 -7.49 15.24
N ILE A 83 13.66 -7.40 16.57
CA ILE A 83 13.13 -6.20 17.26
C ILE A 83 14.12 -5.02 17.25
N VAL A 84 15.41 -5.27 17.06
CA VAL A 84 16.49 -4.29 17.27
C VAL A 84 17.14 -3.81 15.97
N THR A 85 16.94 -4.55 14.88
CA THR A 85 17.49 -4.26 13.55
C THR A 85 16.40 -3.59 12.70
N PRO A 86 16.39 -2.25 12.60
CA PRO A 86 15.47 -1.56 11.72
C PRO A 86 15.76 -1.93 10.26
N VAL A 87 14.70 -1.94 9.45
CA VAL A 87 14.83 -2.13 8.01
C VAL A 87 15.49 -0.89 7.42
N PRO A 88 16.41 -1.04 6.45
CA PRO A 88 16.95 0.09 5.72
C PRO A 88 15.81 0.95 5.14
N PRO A 89 15.81 2.28 5.37
CA PRO A 89 14.78 3.18 4.85
C PRO A 89 14.55 3.04 3.34
N GLU A 90 15.60 2.71 2.59
CA GLU A 90 15.60 2.50 1.15
C GLU A 90 14.76 1.28 0.74
N GLU A 91 14.80 0.17 1.49
CA GLU A 91 14.02 -1.03 1.17
C GLU A 91 12.52 -0.76 1.32
N VAL A 92 12.14 -0.09 2.42
CA VAL A 92 10.76 0.34 2.66
C VAL A 92 10.30 1.29 1.57
N ARG A 93 11.15 2.27 1.21
CA ARG A 93 10.87 3.24 0.15
C ARG A 93 10.68 2.57 -1.21
N MET A 94 11.50 1.57 -1.55
CA MET A 94 11.40 0.83 -2.80
C MET A 94 10.09 0.04 -2.89
N MET A 95 9.69 -0.63 -1.80
CA MET A 95 8.43 -1.37 -1.74
C MET A 95 7.23 -0.45 -1.94
N ILE A 96 7.19 0.67 -1.21
CA ILE A 96 6.10 1.64 -1.32
C ILE A 96 6.07 2.24 -2.73
N LYS A 97 7.23 2.61 -3.29
CA LYS A 97 7.33 3.09 -4.67
C LYS A 97 6.70 2.10 -5.64
N LYS A 98 7.05 0.82 -5.56
CA LYS A 98 6.48 -0.24 -6.40
C LYS A 98 4.95 -0.36 -6.20
N SER A 99 4.47 -0.29 -4.96
CA SER A 99 3.03 -0.31 -4.66
C SER A 99 2.31 0.90 -5.26
N LEU A 100 2.91 2.09 -5.21
CA LEU A 100 2.34 3.31 -5.79
C LEU A 100 2.37 3.32 -7.31
N GLU A 101 3.44 2.82 -7.94
CA GLU A 101 3.51 2.62 -9.39
C GLU A 101 2.42 1.64 -9.86
N THR A 102 2.23 0.56 -9.10
CA THR A 102 1.16 -0.41 -9.35
C THR A 102 -0.22 0.21 -9.13
N ALA A 103 -0.40 1.02 -8.08
CA ALA A 103 -1.63 1.75 -7.82
C ALA A 103 -1.97 2.71 -8.96
N ALA A 104 -0.98 3.43 -9.49
CA ALA A 104 -1.13 4.29 -10.65
C ALA A 104 -1.62 3.49 -11.86
N LEU A 105 -0.96 2.36 -12.18
CA LEU A 105 -1.39 1.49 -13.27
C LEU A 105 -2.83 1.02 -13.11
N VAL A 106 -3.19 0.48 -11.94
CA VAL A 106 -4.55 0.01 -11.65
C VAL A 106 -5.57 1.14 -11.80
N ASN A 107 -5.26 2.34 -11.30
CA ASN A 107 -6.16 3.47 -11.40
C ASN A 107 -6.35 3.93 -12.86
N TYR A 108 -5.26 4.07 -13.62
CA TYR A 108 -5.33 4.50 -15.02
C TYR A 108 -6.04 3.46 -15.90
N THR A 109 -5.79 2.16 -15.69
CA THR A 109 -6.52 1.09 -16.39
C THR A 109 -8.01 1.12 -16.10
N ARG A 110 -8.42 1.47 -14.87
CA ARG A 110 -9.83 1.62 -14.54
C ARG A 110 -10.44 2.86 -15.19
N LEU A 111 -9.75 4.00 -15.15
CA LEU A 111 -10.21 5.23 -15.80
C LEU A 111 -10.32 5.08 -17.32
N SER A 112 -9.36 4.42 -17.97
CA SER A 112 -9.41 4.16 -19.42
C SER A 112 -10.58 3.26 -19.81
N SER A 113 -10.91 2.29 -18.95
CA SER A 113 -12.08 1.43 -19.11
C SER A 113 -13.40 2.19 -18.90
N GLU A 114 -13.48 3.06 -17.88
CA GLU A 114 -14.65 3.90 -17.60
C GLU A 114 -14.94 4.89 -18.74
N ALA A 115 -13.88 5.48 -19.31
CA ALA A 115 -13.98 6.36 -20.46
C ALA A 115 -14.17 5.60 -21.80
N LYS A 116 -14.25 4.26 -21.78
CA LYS A 116 -14.46 3.38 -22.96
C LYS A 116 -13.44 3.55 -24.10
N ILE A 117 -12.24 4.01 -23.80
CA ILE A 117 -11.23 4.37 -24.81
C ILE A 117 -10.39 3.16 -25.26
N ASP A 118 -10.43 2.06 -24.50
CA ASP A 118 -9.62 0.86 -24.78
C ASP A 118 -9.97 0.22 -26.14
N GLU A 119 -11.26 0.19 -26.50
CA GLU A 119 -11.74 -0.34 -27.79
C GLU A 119 -11.41 0.62 -28.97
N ASP A 120 -11.42 1.93 -28.70
CA ASP A 120 -11.22 3.00 -29.68
C ASP A 120 -9.73 3.17 -30.09
N LEU A 121 -8.82 2.89 -29.15
CA LEU A 121 -7.37 2.94 -29.35
C LEU A 121 -6.80 1.66 -29.97
N ARG A 122 -7.44 0.50 -29.73
CA ARG A 122 -7.07 -0.79 -30.35
C ARG A 122 -7.40 -0.86 -31.83
N GLY A 123 -8.21 0.07 -32.34
CA GLY A 123 -8.61 0.14 -33.74
C GLY A 123 -9.67 -0.90 -34.13
N GLU A 124 -10.31 -1.53 -33.14
CA GLU A 124 -11.37 -2.52 -33.36
C GLU A 124 -12.68 -1.85 -33.79
N ILE A 125 -12.85 -0.55 -33.51
CA ILE A 125 -14.00 0.27 -33.91
C ILE A 125 -13.53 1.50 -34.69
N ILE A 126 -14.14 1.77 -35.86
CA ILE A 126 -13.91 3.01 -36.61
C ILE A 126 -14.64 4.14 -35.89
N VAL A 127 -13.92 4.83 -35.01
CA VAL A 127 -14.42 6.02 -34.31
C VAL A 127 -13.92 7.29 -35.02
N ALA A 128 -14.83 8.25 -35.21
CA ALA A 128 -14.50 9.54 -35.82
C ALA A 128 -13.39 10.25 -35.04
N ALA A 129 -12.47 10.92 -35.75
CA ALA A 129 -11.34 11.61 -35.12
C ALA A 129 -11.76 12.64 -34.06
N ALA A 130 -12.90 13.33 -34.28
CA ALA A 130 -13.48 14.26 -33.30
C ALA A 130 -13.87 13.56 -31.99
N LYS A 131 -14.55 12.40 -32.08
CA LYS A 131 -14.94 11.62 -30.90
C LYS A 131 -13.72 11.07 -30.16
N LYS A 132 -12.70 10.57 -30.86
CA LYS A 132 -11.43 10.16 -30.24
C LYS A 132 -10.76 11.30 -29.46
N LEU A 133 -10.82 12.53 -29.99
CA LEU A 133 -10.28 13.70 -29.31
C LEU A 133 -11.10 14.03 -28.06
N GLU A 134 -12.43 13.99 -28.13
CA GLU A 134 -13.33 14.18 -26.98
C GLU A 134 -13.08 13.15 -25.88
N ASP A 135 -12.95 11.87 -26.23
CA ASP A 135 -12.68 10.79 -25.27
C ASP A 135 -11.30 10.97 -24.60
N LEU A 136 -10.28 11.38 -25.36
CA LEU A 136 -8.96 11.70 -24.80
C LEU A 136 -8.98 12.92 -23.87
N ILE A 137 -9.76 13.95 -24.20
CA ILE A 137 -9.97 15.12 -23.32
C ILE A 137 -10.65 14.67 -22.03
N HIS A 138 -11.69 13.85 -22.12
CA HIS A 138 -12.40 13.33 -20.96
C HIS A 138 -11.51 12.49 -20.04
N LEU A 139 -10.68 11.61 -20.61
CA LEU A 139 -9.69 10.87 -19.82
C LEU A 139 -8.70 11.81 -19.13
N ALA A 140 -8.24 12.86 -19.81
CA ALA A 140 -7.33 13.83 -19.22
C ALA A 140 -7.98 14.55 -18.02
N GLU A 141 -9.25 14.93 -18.11
CA GLU A 141 -10.02 15.52 -17.01
C GLU A 141 -10.10 14.56 -15.80
N LEU A 142 -10.45 13.29 -16.03
CA LEU A 142 -10.49 12.27 -14.99
C LEU A 142 -9.13 12.04 -14.33
N CYS A 143 -8.04 12.14 -15.10
CA CYS A 143 -6.68 12.04 -14.59
C CYS A 143 -6.33 13.25 -13.70
N VAL A 144 -6.73 14.46 -14.09
CA VAL A 144 -6.53 15.68 -13.28
C VAL A 144 -7.29 15.57 -11.96
N ASP A 145 -8.56 15.19 -11.98
CA ASP A 145 -9.38 15.00 -10.78
C ASP A 145 -8.76 13.96 -9.84
N LEU A 146 -8.27 12.86 -10.42
CA LEU A 146 -7.57 11.82 -9.67
C LEU A 146 -6.31 12.34 -8.98
N LEU A 147 -5.49 13.11 -9.70
CA LEU A 147 -4.26 13.67 -9.17
C LEU A 147 -4.54 14.68 -8.07
N GLN A 148 -5.57 15.52 -8.25
CA GLN A 148 -6.00 16.48 -7.25
C GLN A 148 -6.48 15.77 -5.98
N GLN A 149 -7.34 14.75 -6.08
CA GLN A 149 -7.76 13.96 -4.92
C GLN A 149 -6.59 13.26 -4.23
N ASN A 150 -5.61 12.80 -5.01
CA ASN A 150 -4.40 12.21 -4.45
C ASN A 150 -3.61 13.23 -3.62
N GLU A 151 -3.50 14.46 -4.12
CA GLU A 151 -2.84 15.55 -3.43
C GLU A 151 -3.59 15.97 -2.16
N GLU A 152 -4.90 16.15 -2.23
CA GLU A 152 -5.73 16.60 -1.12
C GLU A 152 -5.80 15.60 0.03
N HIS A 153 -5.88 14.30 -0.27
CA HIS A 153 -6.18 13.29 0.74
C HIS A 153 -5.00 12.42 1.16
N TYR A 154 -3.93 12.35 0.36
CA TYR A 154 -2.84 11.39 0.58
C TYR A 154 -1.45 12.02 0.55
N ALA A 155 -1.30 13.28 0.10
CA ALA A 155 0.00 13.93 0.00
C ALA A 155 0.77 13.96 1.32
N GLU A 156 0.09 14.24 2.44
CA GLU A 156 0.73 14.28 3.76
C GLU A 156 1.38 12.94 4.11
N VAL A 157 0.72 11.82 3.82
CA VAL A 157 1.25 10.48 4.10
C VAL A 157 2.46 10.17 3.23
N CYS A 158 2.43 10.60 1.96
CA CYS A 158 3.55 10.45 1.03
C CYS A 158 4.71 11.42 1.31
N LYS A 159 4.46 12.60 1.89
CA LYS A 159 5.47 13.63 2.18
C LYS A 159 6.19 13.39 3.51
N TYR A 160 5.49 12.96 4.57
CA TYR A 160 6.00 12.92 5.96
C TYR A 160 7.16 11.95 6.21
N LYS A 161 7.45 11.02 5.31
CA LYS A 161 8.56 10.05 5.46
C LYS A 161 9.57 10.07 4.30
N TYR A 162 9.33 10.87 3.25
CA TYR A 162 10.06 10.75 1.99
C TYR A 162 10.46 12.08 1.34
N SER A 163 10.22 13.23 2.00
CA SER A 163 10.83 14.50 1.60
C SER A 163 12.24 14.59 2.19
N LYS A 164 13.24 14.45 1.31
CA LYS A 164 14.71 14.55 1.49
C LYS A 164 15.28 13.90 2.75
#